data_AF-A0A1J3D5R9-F1
#
_entry.id   AF-A0A1J3D5R9-F1
#
_cell.length_a   1.000
_cell.length_b   1.000
_cell.length_c   1.000
_cell.angle_alpha   90.00
_cell.angle_beta   90.00
_cell.angle_gamma   90.00
#
_symmetry.space_group_name_H-M   'P 1'
#
loop_
_entity.id
_entity.type
_entity.pdbx_description
1 polymer ?
#
loop_
_entity_poly.entity_id
_entity_poly.type
_entity_poly.pdbx_seq_one_letter_code
_entity_poly.pdbx_strand_id
1 'polypeptide(L)'
;TCKRSKRSFLPRSYKVQIHFAAKVPLKTVLVTQRGGVDTPNKSAQDALRVLDIVLRQQAAERGCLLVRQAFFQNDINYIDVGEGVIGIRGFHSSFRPTHGGLSLNIDVSTTMILKPGPVIEFLLANQNVALPRLIDWNKARKMLKNMRVKTSHSNMEFKIIGLSEKPCNQQLFSMKIKDGERKGQTKE
;
A
#
# COMPACT_ATOMS: atom_id res chain seq x y z
N THR A 1 -16.82 22.95 -11.87
CA THR A 1 -16.25 23.85 -10.84
C THR A 1 -15.78 23.03 -9.63
N CYS A 2 -14.52 22.57 -9.64
CA CYS A 2 -14.01 21.74 -8.54
C CYS A 2 -13.46 22.64 -7.43
N LYS A 3 -14.19 22.77 -6.31
CA LYS A 3 -13.72 23.49 -5.11
C LYS A 3 -12.40 22.87 -4.65
N ARG A 4 -11.32 23.66 -4.70
CA ARG A 4 -9.99 23.28 -4.19
C ARG A 4 -10.10 23.08 -2.68
N SER A 5 -10.13 21.82 -2.24
CA SER A 5 -9.99 21.46 -0.83
C SER A 5 -8.68 22.06 -0.33
N LYS A 6 -8.76 23.03 0.59
CA LYS A 6 -7.61 23.51 1.36
C LYS A 6 -7.10 22.33 2.20
N ARG A 7 -6.24 21.48 1.63
CA ARG A 7 -5.50 20.50 2.41
C ARG A 7 -4.46 21.27 3.21
N SER A 8 -4.69 21.38 4.51
CA SER A 8 -3.69 21.83 5.45
C SER A 8 -2.54 20.82 5.42
N PHE A 9 -1.33 21.34 5.20
CA PHE A 9 -0.06 20.61 5.25
C PHE A 9 0.38 20.31 6.70
N LEU A 10 -0.54 20.48 7.65
CA LEU A 10 -0.26 20.24 9.06
C LEU A 10 -0.26 18.72 9.29
N PRO A 11 0.68 18.20 10.08
CA PRO A 11 0.60 16.82 10.55
C PRO A 11 -0.81 16.60 11.11
N ARG A 12 -1.47 15.54 10.64
CA ARG A 12 -2.80 15.20 11.14
C ARG A 12 -2.63 14.77 12.58
N SER A 13 -3.10 15.59 13.51
CA SER A 13 -3.19 15.21 14.92
C SER A 13 -4.34 14.22 15.09
N TYR A 14 -4.06 13.09 15.71
CA TYR A 14 -5.06 12.07 16.05
C TYR A 14 -5.18 11.99 17.57
N LYS A 15 -6.41 11.99 18.08
CA LYS A 15 -6.69 11.69 19.48
C LYS A 15 -6.93 10.19 19.60
N VAL A 16 -6.03 9.47 20.25
CA VAL A 16 -6.10 8.02 20.44
C VAL A 16 -6.41 7.73 21.90
N GLN A 17 -7.35 6.82 22.14
CA GLN A 17 -7.66 6.28 23.47
C GLN A 17 -7.42 4.78 23.46
N ILE A 18 -6.72 4.29 24.48
CA ILE A 18 -6.39 2.87 24.63
C ILE A 18 -7.06 2.39 25.92
N HIS A 19 -7.90 1.37 25.79
CA HIS A 19 -8.58 0.74 26.93
C HIS A 19 -8.20 -0.74 27.00
N PHE A 20 -8.08 -1.24 28.22
CA PHE A 20 -7.91 -2.66 28.45
C PHE A 20 -9.17 -3.42 28.04
N ALA A 21 -9.06 -4.34 27.09
CA ALA A 21 -10.20 -5.09 26.58
C ALA A 21 -10.39 -6.43 27.30
N ALA A 22 -9.35 -7.29 27.32
CA ALA A 22 -9.43 -8.61 27.92
C ALA A 22 -8.03 -9.21 28.15
N LYS A 23 -7.93 -10.19 29.06
CA LYS A 23 -6.76 -11.09 29.15
C LYS A 23 -7.02 -12.30 28.25
N VAL A 24 -6.14 -12.56 27.30
CA VAL A 24 -6.23 -13.73 26.41
C VAL A 24 -5.35 -14.87 26.97
N PRO A 25 -5.93 -15.97 27.45
CA PRO A 25 -5.16 -17.07 28.04
C PRO A 25 -4.52 -17.93 26.94
N LEU A 26 -3.19 -17.91 26.80
CA LEU A 26 -2.50 -18.72 25.77
C LEU A 26 -2.53 -20.24 26.04
N LYS A 27 -2.72 -20.65 27.30
CA LYS A 27 -2.79 -22.07 27.70
C LYS A 27 -3.94 -22.82 27.02
N THR A 28 -5.02 -22.13 26.64
CA THR A 28 -6.20 -22.75 26.00
C THR A 28 -5.89 -23.34 24.62
N VAL A 29 -4.91 -22.81 23.90
CA VAL A 29 -4.49 -23.33 22.59
C VAL A 29 -3.92 -24.74 22.72
N LEU A 30 -3.17 -25.01 23.81
CA LEU A 30 -2.57 -26.32 24.09
C LEU A 30 -3.59 -27.33 24.65
N VAL A 31 -4.61 -26.86 25.37
CA VAL A 31 -5.62 -27.71 26.02
C VAL A 31 -6.68 -28.20 25.03
N THR A 32 -7.14 -27.35 24.12
CA THR A 32 -8.09 -27.73 23.03
C THR A 32 -7.54 -28.88 22.16
N GLN A 33 -6.23 -29.11 22.23
CA GLN A 33 -5.49 -30.12 21.48
C GLN A 33 -5.57 -31.54 22.06
N ARG A 34 -5.87 -31.70 23.37
CA ARG A 34 -5.80 -32.99 24.09
C ARG A 34 -7.14 -33.73 24.24
N GLY A 35 -8.15 -33.39 23.43
CA GLY A 35 -9.42 -34.13 23.38
C GLY A 35 -10.59 -33.50 24.14
N GLY A 36 -10.69 -32.17 24.18
CA GLY A 36 -11.80 -31.47 24.83
C GLY A 36 -12.68 -30.71 23.83
N VAL A 37 -13.77 -31.35 23.41
CA VAL A 37 -14.98 -30.82 22.76
C VAL A 37 -14.79 -30.16 21.39
N ASP A 38 -15.47 -30.70 20.38
CA ASP A 38 -15.56 -30.27 18.98
C ASP A 38 -16.18 -28.87 18.74
N THR A 39 -16.24 -28.03 19.78
CA THR A 39 -16.70 -26.66 19.67
C THR A 39 -15.49 -25.75 19.50
N PRO A 40 -15.43 -24.90 18.45
CA PRO A 40 -14.37 -23.92 18.31
C PRO A 40 -14.39 -22.95 19.50
N ASN A 41 -13.53 -23.21 20.49
CA ASN A 41 -13.38 -22.35 21.65
C ASN A 41 -12.89 -20.98 21.16
N LYS A 42 -13.76 -19.98 21.26
CA LYS A 42 -13.47 -18.58 20.90
C LYS A 42 -12.16 -18.09 21.54
N SER A 43 -11.88 -18.53 22.77
CA SER A 43 -10.64 -18.22 23.50
C SER A 43 -9.37 -18.76 22.83
N ALA A 44 -9.42 -19.95 22.23
CA ALA A 44 -8.29 -20.53 21.50
C ALA A 44 -8.06 -19.80 20.17
N GLN A 45 -9.14 -19.41 19.48
CA GLN A 45 -9.05 -18.59 18.27
C GLN A 45 -8.46 -17.20 18.57
N ASP A 46 -8.86 -16.57 19.66
CA ASP A 46 -8.33 -15.27 20.07
C ASP A 46 -6.83 -15.35 20.38
N ALA A 47 -6.39 -16.43 21.03
CA ALA A 47 -4.96 -16.68 21.27
C ALA A 47 -4.17 -16.91 19.97
N LEU A 48 -4.70 -17.67 19.01
CA LEU A 48 -4.07 -17.82 17.68
C LEU A 48 -3.95 -16.49 16.94
N ARG A 49 -5.00 -15.64 17.01
CA ARG A 49 -4.96 -14.29 16.41
C ARG A 49 -3.89 -13.41 17.05
N VAL A 50 -3.73 -13.47 18.37
CA VAL A 50 -2.65 -12.73 19.06
C VAL A 50 -1.28 -13.15 18.52
N LEU A 51 -1.04 -14.45 18.37
CA LEU A 51 0.22 -14.95 17.83
C LEU A 51 0.46 -14.54 16.37
N ASP A 52 -0.57 -14.61 15.51
CA ASP A 52 -0.50 -14.13 14.13
C ASP A 52 -0.25 -12.60 14.06
N ILE A 53 -0.81 -11.82 15.00
CA ILE A 53 -0.57 -10.37 15.11
C ILE A 53 0.89 -10.10 15.51
N VAL A 54 1.46 -10.88 16.43
CA VAL A 54 2.87 -10.74 16.82
C VAL A 54 3.80 -10.96 15.62
N LEU A 55 3.56 -12.00 14.81
CA LEU A 55 4.31 -12.22 13.57
C LEU A 55 4.16 -11.05 12.60
N ARG A 56 2.92 -10.55 12.44
CA ARG A 56 2.64 -9.41 11.57
C ARG A 56 3.34 -8.14 12.02
N GLN A 57 3.40 -7.88 13.32
CA GLN A 57 4.10 -6.72 13.90
C GLN A 57 5.61 -6.81 13.65
N GLN A 58 6.20 -7.98 13.86
CA GLN A 58 7.63 -8.21 13.57
C GLN A 58 7.96 -7.99 12.09
N ALA A 59 7.10 -8.43 11.18
CA ALA A 59 7.30 -8.18 9.75
C ALA A 59 7.14 -6.69 9.39
N ALA A 60 6.21 -5.96 10.03
CA ALA A 60 6.05 -4.52 9.85
C ALA A 60 7.30 -3.74 10.29
N GLU A 61 7.88 -4.10 11.44
CA GLU A 61 9.12 -3.48 11.96
C GLU A 61 10.32 -3.69 11.03
N ARG A 62 10.34 -4.81 10.31
CA ARG A 62 11.33 -5.11 9.27
C ARG A 62 11.05 -4.44 7.92
N GLY A 63 10.01 -3.62 7.81
CA GLY A 63 9.66 -2.93 6.56
C GLY A 63 9.08 -3.84 5.47
N CYS A 64 8.58 -5.03 5.83
CA CYS A 64 7.94 -5.91 4.86
C CYS A 64 6.61 -5.32 4.37
N LEU A 65 6.33 -5.49 3.08
CA LEU A 65 5.00 -5.24 2.54
C LEU A 65 4.04 -6.31 3.08
N LEU A 66 3.02 -5.85 3.81
CA LEU A 66 2.01 -6.72 4.41
C LEU A 66 0.78 -6.83 3.50
N VAL A 67 0.48 -8.04 3.02
CA VAL A 67 -0.77 -8.32 2.30
C VAL A 67 -1.46 -9.48 2.98
N ARG A 68 -2.54 -9.18 3.73
CA ARG A 68 -3.28 -10.16 4.54
C ARG A 68 -2.36 -10.89 5.54
N GLN A 69 -2.10 -12.19 5.33
CA GLN A 69 -1.23 -13.05 6.16
C GLN A 69 0.14 -13.31 5.50
N ALA A 70 0.42 -12.64 4.38
CA ALA A 70 1.68 -12.77 3.66
C ALA A 70 2.57 -11.54 3.87
N PHE A 71 3.87 -11.82 3.93
CA PHE A 71 4.95 -10.89 4.22
C PHE A 71 5.92 -10.87 3.04
N PHE A 72 6.09 -9.72 2.42
CA PHE A 72 6.92 -9.57 1.22
C PHE A 72 8.10 -8.65 1.54
N GLN A 73 9.31 -9.19 1.45
CA GLN A 73 10.52 -8.44 1.79
C GLN A 73 11.01 -7.66 0.57
N ASN A 74 11.38 -6.39 0.79
CA ASN A 74 11.63 -5.44 -0.29
C ASN A 74 13.09 -5.37 -0.75
N ASP A 75 13.98 -6.23 -0.23
CA ASP A 75 15.40 -5.86 -0.27
C ASP A 75 16.24 -6.56 -1.34
N ILE A 76 15.90 -7.76 -1.85
CA ILE A 76 16.88 -8.49 -2.71
C ILE A 76 16.25 -9.36 -3.82
N ASN A 77 14.98 -9.78 -3.73
CA ASN A 77 14.43 -10.81 -4.63
C ASN A 77 13.36 -10.29 -5.59
N TYR A 78 13.67 -9.22 -6.33
CA TYR A 78 12.82 -8.77 -7.41
C TYR A 78 12.97 -9.68 -8.62
N ILE A 79 11.84 -10.11 -9.16
CA ILE A 79 11.76 -10.79 -10.45
C ILE A 79 11.19 -9.79 -11.43
N ASP A 80 11.91 -9.43 -12.48
CA ASP A 80 11.30 -8.62 -13.54
C ASP A 80 10.28 -9.48 -14.28
N VAL A 81 9.01 -9.08 -14.20
CA VAL A 81 7.92 -9.76 -14.91
C VAL A 81 7.68 -9.09 -16.28
N GLY A 82 8.22 -7.90 -16.48
CA GLY A 82 8.00 -7.08 -17.67
C GLY A 82 6.85 -6.08 -17.50
N GLU A 83 6.63 -5.27 -18.54
CA GLU A 83 5.53 -4.30 -18.64
C GLU A 83 5.41 -3.29 -17.48
N GLY A 84 6.53 -3.00 -16.80
CA GLY A 84 6.57 -2.09 -15.65
C GLY A 84 6.10 -2.74 -14.35
N VAL A 85 6.10 -4.07 -14.26
CA VAL A 85 5.71 -4.84 -13.09
C VAL A 85 6.86 -5.72 -12.62
N ILE A 86 7.05 -5.80 -11.30
CA ILE A 86 8.05 -6.66 -10.66
C ILE A 86 7.36 -7.62 -9.70
N GLY A 87 7.82 -8.86 -9.68
CA GLY A 87 7.46 -9.86 -8.68
C GLY A 87 8.31 -9.69 -7.44
N ILE A 88 7.68 -9.66 -6.27
CA ILE A 88 8.33 -9.71 -4.96
C ILE A 88 8.01 -11.06 -4.33
N ARG A 89 9.05 -11.76 -3.92
CA ARG A 89 8.92 -12.99 -3.13
C ARG A 89 8.72 -12.67 -1.66
N GLY A 90 7.96 -13.53 -1.01
CA GLY A 90 7.60 -13.46 0.38
C GLY A 90 7.14 -14.82 0.87
N PHE A 91 6.46 -14.82 2.00
CA PHE A 91 5.89 -16.02 2.57
C PHE A 91 4.55 -15.72 3.24
N HIS A 92 3.63 -16.65 3.13
CA HIS A 92 2.47 -16.72 4.00
C HIS A 92 2.89 -17.37 5.31
N SER A 93 2.42 -16.86 6.45
CA SER A 93 2.57 -17.59 7.71
C SER A 93 1.31 -17.54 8.57
N SER A 94 0.95 -18.67 9.18
CA SER A 94 -0.17 -18.75 10.12
C SER A 94 0.06 -19.83 11.18
N PHE A 95 -0.26 -19.53 12.43
CA PHE A 95 -0.29 -20.56 13.48
C PHE A 95 -1.50 -21.48 13.33
N ARG A 96 -1.27 -22.79 13.46
CA ARG A 96 -2.28 -23.84 13.34
C ARG A 96 -2.20 -24.81 14.51
N PRO A 97 -3.31 -25.07 15.22
CA PRO A 97 -3.36 -26.17 16.18
C PRO A 97 -3.37 -27.49 15.40
N THR A 98 -2.50 -28.42 15.78
CA THR A 98 -2.42 -29.78 15.23
C THR A 98 -2.46 -30.77 16.38
N HIS A 99 -2.72 -32.06 16.12
CA HIS A 99 -2.68 -33.08 17.18
C HIS A 99 -1.32 -33.13 17.90
N GLY A 100 -0.22 -32.85 17.20
CA GLY A 100 1.15 -32.86 17.73
C GLY A 100 1.61 -31.56 18.39
N GLY A 101 0.88 -30.45 18.26
CA GLY A 101 1.26 -29.18 18.87
C GLY A 101 0.64 -27.99 18.16
N LEU A 102 1.01 -26.81 18.65
CA LEU A 102 0.92 -25.61 17.85
C LEU A 102 2.03 -25.65 16.77
N SER A 103 1.63 -25.55 15.51
CA SER A 103 2.55 -25.52 14.38
C SER A 103 2.47 -24.18 13.67
N LEU A 104 3.58 -23.73 13.10
CA LEU A 104 3.62 -22.58 12.22
C LEU A 104 3.61 -23.07 10.77
N ASN A 105 2.51 -22.82 10.06
CA ASN A 105 2.45 -23.07 8.63
C ASN A 105 3.19 -21.94 7.91
N ILE A 106 4.16 -22.27 7.06
CA ILE A 106 4.90 -21.32 6.23
C ILE A 106 4.87 -21.82 4.79
N ASP A 107 4.43 -20.95 3.87
CA ASP A 107 4.43 -21.25 2.44
C ASP A 107 5.04 -20.09 1.65
N VAL A 108 5.78 -20.40 0.58
CA VAL A 108 6.39 -19.40 -0.28
C VAL A 108 5.31 -18.72 -1.10
N SER A 109 5.33 -17.40 -1.17
CA SER A 109 4.36 -16.62 -1.93
C SER A 109 5.08 -15.59 -2.78
N THR A 110 4.59 -15.35 -3.99
CA THR A 110 5.08 -14.26 -4.84
C THR A 110 3.92 -13.35 -5.20
N THR A 111 4.08 -12.04 -5.00
CA THR A 111 3.11 -11.03 -5.40
C THR A 111 3.72 -10.11 -6.43
N MET A 112 2.90 -9.52 -7.29
CA MET A 112 3.34 -8.52 -8.26
C MET A 112 3.07 -7.11 -7.73
N ILE A 113 4.04 -6.21 -7.89
CA ILE A 113 3.89 -4.78 -7.64
C ILE A 113 4.33 -3.98 -8.86
N LEU A 114 3.84 -2.74 -8.96
CA LEU A 114 4.32 -1.82 -9.99
C LEU A 114 5.78 -1.47 -9.71
N LYS A 115 6.61 -1.50 -10.75
CA LYS A 115 8.02 -1.15 -10.67
C LYS A 115 8.14 0.31 -10.22
N PRO A 116 8.76 0.61 -9.07
CA PRO A 116 8.94 1.97 -8.62
C PRO A 116 9.90 2.69 -9.59
N GLY A 117 9.55 3.92 -9.96
CA GLY A 117 10.36 4.71 -10.88
C GLY A 117 9.60 5.87 -11.50
N PRO A 118 10.23 6.60 -12.44
CA PRO A 118 9.60 7.67 -13.19
C PRO A 118 8.35 7.19 -13.93
N VAL A 119 7.29 8.00 -13.89
CA VAL A 119 6.00 7.67 -14.56
C VAL A 119 6.19 7.43 -16.05
N ILE A 120 7.10 8.17 -16.70
CA ILE A 120 7.39 8.01 -18.13
C ILE A 120 8.03 6.65 -18.40
N GLU A 121 9.05 6.25 -17.65
CA GLU A 121 9.70 4.94 -17.82
C GLU A 121 8.72 3.79 -17.60
N PHE A 122 7.85 3.91 -16.59
CA PHE A 122 6.77 2.96 -16.38
C PHE A 122 5.85 2.84 -17.60
N LEU A 123 5.45 3.97 -18.21
CA LEU A 123 4.60 3.95 -19.41
C LEU A 123 5.32 3.37 -20.64
N LEU A 124 6.61 3.66 -20.81
CA LEU A 124 7.43 3.08 -21.89
C LEU A 124 7.47 1.56 -21.77
N ALA A 125 7.74 1.04 -20.57
CA ALA A 125 7.75 -0.39 -20.30
C ALA A 125 6.36 -1.01 -20.45
N ASN A 126 5.33 -0.38 -19.88
CA ASN A 126 3.96 -0.89 -19.90
C ASN A 126 3.34 -0.98 -21.30
N GLN A 127 3.70 -0.06 -22.19
CA GLN A 127 3.20 -0.07 -23.57
C GLN A 127 4.19 -0.67 -24.57
N ASN A 128 5.34 -1.14 -24.09
CA ASN A 128 6.44 -1.68 -24.90
C ASN A 128 6.87 -0.72 -26.05
N VAL A 129 7.08 0.55 -25.71
CA VAL A 129 7.50 1.59 -26.66
C VAL A 129 8.84 2.18 -26.26
N ALA A 130 9.71 2.45 -27.24
CA ALA A 130 11.07 2.94 -26.99
C ALA A 130 11.16 4.45 -26.74
N LEU A 131 10.20 5.24 -27.26
CA LEU A 131 10.24 6.70 -27.23
C LEU A 131 8.97 7.29 -26.60
N PRO A 132 9.07 8.35 -25.77
CA PRO A 132 7.90 8.96 -25.14
C PRO A 132 6.84 9.48 -26.12
N ARG A 133 7.25 9.88 -27.33
CA ARG A 133 6.34 10.34 -28.40
C ARG A 133 5.41 9.25 -28.95
N LEU A 134 5.76 7.98 -28.72
CA LEU A 134 5.00 6.81 -29.19
C LEU A 134 3.99 6.31 -28.14
N ILE A 135 3.94 6.94 -26.96
CA ILE A 135 3.00 6.56 -25.90
C ILE A 135 1.56 6.85 -26.37
N ASP A 136 0.71 5.83 -26.30
CA ASP A 136 -0.73 6.00 -26.43
C ASP A 136 -1.28 6.61 -25.13
N TRP A 137 -1.56 7.91 -25.19
CA TRP A 137 -2.06 8.68 -24.05
C TRP A 137 -3.48 8.30 -23.62
N ASN A 138 -4.28 7.66 -24.49
CA ASN A 138 -5.59 7.14 -24.12
C ASN A 138 -5.45 5.89 -23.24
N LYS A 139 -4.50 5.01 -23.56
CA LYS A 139 -4.14 3.87 -22.70
C LYS A 139 -3.48 4.33 -21.41
N ALA A 140 -2.54 5.28 -21.50
CA ALA A 140 -1.86 5.84 -20.32
C ALA A 140 -2.85 6.47 -19.32
N ARG A 141 -3.85 7.21 -19.81
CA ARG A 141 -4.91 7.80 -18.97
C ARG A 141 -5.66 6.74 -18.16
N LYS A 142 -5.94 5.57 -18.74
CA LYS A 142 -6.62 4.47 -18.06
C LYS A 142 -5.69 3.79 -17.04
N MET A 143 -4.45 3.50 -17.45
CA MET A 143 -3.46 2.81 -16.61
C MET A 143 -3.10 3.63 -15.37
N LEU A 144 -2.85 4.93 -15.52
CA LEU A 144 -2.42 5.78 -14.42
C LEU A 144 -3.54 6.15 -13.45
N LYS A 145 -4.81 5.93 -13.80
CA LYS A 145 -5.94 6.34 -12.96
C LYS A 145 -5.88 5.61 -11.62
N ASN A 146 -6.01 6.38 -10.54
CA ASN A 146 -5.92 5.93 -9.15
C ASN A 146 -4.53 5.53 -8.63
N MET A 147 -3.48 5.55 -9.46
CA MET A 147 -2.12 5.34 -8.97
C MET A 147 -1.67 6.46 -8.04
N ARG A 148 -0.83 6.13 -7.05
CA ARG A 148 -0.18 7.11 -6.18
C ARG A 148 1.20 7.42 -6.76
N VAL A 149 1.53 8.70 -6.85
CA VAL A 149 2.83 9.18 -7.34
C VAL A 149 3.43 10.16 -6.35
N LYS A 150 4.75 10.19 -6.29
CA LYS A 150 5.51 11.13 -5.46
C LYS A 150 6.18 12.16 -6.37
N THR A 151 6.02 13.45 -6.06
CA THR A 151 6.70 14.52 -6.79
C THR A 151 8.17 14.60 -6.39
N SER A 152 9.07 14.74 -7.37
CA SER A 152 10.51 14.88 -7.11
C SER A 152 10.85 16.21 -6.42
N HIS A 153 10.18 17.30 -6.79
CA HIS A 153 10.49 18.65 -6.30
C HIS A 153 10.00 18.95 -4.87
N SER A 154 8.96 18.25 -4.41
CA SER A 154 8.33 18.51 -3.10
C SER A 154 8.20 17.27 -2.23
N ASN A 155 8.60 16.08 -2.73
CA ASN A 155 8.45 14.79 -2.06
C ASN A 155 7.01 14.50 -1.59
N MET A 156 6.02 15.11 -2.24
CA MET A 156 4.62 14.99 -1.87
C MET A 156 3.94 13.87 -2.65
N GLU A 157 3.07 13.13 -1.98
CA GLU A 157 2.30 12.06 -2.59
C GLU A 157 0.92 12.53 -3.07
N PHE A 158 0.61 12.23 -4.32
CA PHE A 158 -0.67 12.54 -4.95
C PHE A 158 -1.29 11.28 -5.55
N LYS A 159 -2.62 11.23 -5.58
CA LYS A 159 -3.36 10.23 -6.33
C LYS A 159 -3.71 10.80 -7.69
N ILE A 160 -3.34 10.12 -8.77
CA ILE A 160 -3.71 10.51 -10.12
C ILE A 160 -5.22 10.27 -10.30
N ILE A 161 -5.95 11.33 -10.62
CA ILE A 161 -7.40 11.27 -10.92
C ILE A 161 -7.69 11.25 -12.42
N GLY A 162 -6.72 11.69 -13.23
CA GLY A 162 -6.82 11.78 -14.68
C GLY A 162 -5.61 12.53 -15.26
N LEU A 163 -5.58 12.64 -16.59
CA LEU A 163 -4.60 13.42 -17.33
C LEU A 163 -5.28 14.67 -17.93
N SER A 164 -4.54 15.77 -18.03
CA SER A 164 -5.01 16.97 -18.73
C SER A 164 -5.24 16.69 -20.22
N GLU A 165 -6.10 17.49 -20.85
CA GLU A 165 -6.32 17.43 -22.29
C GLU A 165 -5.21 18.14 -23.07
N LYS A 166 -4.70 19.24 -22.51
CA LYS A 166 -3.62 20.03 -23.10
C LYS A 166 -2.25 19.58 -22.59
N PRO A 167 -1.20 19.71 -23.42
CA PRO A 167 0.18 19.47 -23.01
C PRO A 167 0.63 20.51 -21.97
N CYS A 168 1.70 20.18 -21.23
CA CYS A 168 2.17 20.99 -20.10
C CYS A 168 2.49 22.46 -20.47
N ASN A 169 2.99 22.72 -21.68
CA ASN A 169 3.33 24.06 -22.16
C ASN A 169 2.11 24.93 -22.51
N GLN A 170 0.92 24.33 -22.64
CA GLN A 170 -0.35 25.01 -22.95
C GLN A 170 -1.37 24.87 -21.80
N GLN A 171 -1.05 24.08 -20.78
CA GLN A 171 -1.91 23.83 -19.66
C GLN A 171 -1.84 25.00 -18.68
N LEU A 172 -2.98 25.65 -18.51
CA LEU A 172 -3.16 26.82 -17.68
C LEU A 172 -3.92 26.49 -16.39
N PHE A 173 -3.70 27.28 -15.35
CA PHE A 173 -4.43 27.17 -14.09
C PHE A 173 -4.47 28.52 -13.36
N SER A 174 -5.61 28.83 -12.74
CA SER A 174 -5.76 30.07 -11.98
C SER A 174 -4.78 30.12 -10.80
N MET A 175 -3.80 31.01 -10.88
CA MET A 175 -2.84 31.27 -9.81
C MET A 175 -3.21 32.58 -9.10
N LYS A 176 -3.50 32.52 -7.80
CA LYS A 176 -3.65 33.73 -6.98
C LYS A 176 -2.26 34.27 -6.66
N ILE A 177 -1.89 35.36 -7.32
CA ILE A 177 -0.68 36.10 -7.00
C ILE A 177 -0.93 36.89 -5.71
N LYS A 178 0.01 36.83 -4.77
CA LYS A 178 -0.08 37.53 -3.49
C LYS A 178 0.51 38.94 -3.67
N ASP A 179 -0.11 39.74 -4.54
CA ASP A 179 0.27 41.14 -4.69
C ASP A 179 -0.36 41.94 -3.54
N GLY A 180 0.50 42.49 -2.68
CA GLY A 180 0.13 43.64 -1.88
C GLY A 180 -0.36 44.72 -2.83
N GLU A 181 -1.62 45.12 -2.66
CA GLU A 181 -2.23 46.23 -3.40
C GLU A 181 -2.38 46.04 -4.93
N ARG A 182 -3.21 45.08 -5.35
CA ARG A 182 -4.20 45.28 -6.43
C ARG A 182 -5.16 44.09 -6.49
N LYS A 183 -6.42 44.34 -6.16
CA LYS A 183 -7.49 43.34 -6.20
C LYS A 183 -7.68 42.81 -7.63
N GLY A 184 -7.51 41.50 -7.81
CA GLY A 184 -8.42 40.72 -8.65
C GLY A 184 -8.11 40.59 -10.15
N GLN A 185 -6.87 40.34 -10.55
CA GLN A 185 -6.61 39.77 -11.87
C GLN A 185 -6.28 38.28 -11.74
N THR A 186 -7.21 37.43 -12.19
CA THR A 186 -6.93 36.03 -12.47
C THR A 186 -6.21 36.03 -13.81
N LYS A 187 -4.88 35.82 -13.81
CA LYS A 187 -4.19 35.47 -15.05
C LYS A 187 -4.54 34.02 -15.33
N GLU A 188 -5.23 33.80 -16.45
CA GLU A 188 -5.53 32.47 -16.97
C GLU A 188 -4.27 31.81 -17.47
#